data_AF-A0A843B8X1-F1
#
_entry.id   AF-A0A843B8X1-F1
#
_cell.length_a   1.000
_cell.length_b   1.000
_cell.length_c   1.000
_cell.angle_alpha   90.00
_cell.angle_beta   90.00
_cell.angle_gamma   90.00
#
_symmetry.space_group_name_H-M   'P 1'
#
loop_
_entity.id
_entity.type
_entity.pdbx_description
1 polymer ?
#
loop_
_entity_poly.entity_id
_entity_poly.type
_entity_poly.pdbx_seq_one_letter_code
_entity_poly.pdbx_strand_id
1 'polypeptide(L)'
;MASNAFRCSKCGLSFTKMRAVNSVRVIVTLFCVVILGLAFFIVADQISDPILPELPFINVNSVIAAFVVLVLVNVASFQTINAEKKKYQFQNNGALYCAACQIKVKDEEYHAHLKEEAAKAGWTAELKAMTENDATLRPIIQEWSLANGGGEPSRSAVAELVSAINLEKAGNYEAAAKIYEGHKLWTYAGKVRGKDRVQTVKHVTVDMNQLIEQIGTKGLAVPYRCHTCGASITIDKNSSVSGLKFCSYCGSAYNIEDMSKIVQEALS
;
A
#
# COMPACT_ATOMS: atom_id res chain seq x y z
N MET A 1 11.64 24.63 23.61
CA MET A 1 11.05 24.25 22.31
C MET A 1 9.79 25.09 21.97
N ALA A 2 9.85 26.43 22.04
CA ALA A 2 8.64 27.29 21.93
C ALA A 2 8.73 28.41 20.87
N SER A 3 9.77 28.45 20.04
CA SER A 3 10.01 29.56 19.08
C SER A 3 9.16 29.52 17.80
N ASN A 4 8.42 28.43 17.57
CA ASN A 4 7.67 28.19 16.32
C ASN A 4 6.14 28.17 16.47
N ALA A 5 5.59 28.39 17.67
CA ALA A 5 4.15 28.18 17.94
C ALA A 5 3.19 29.13 17.20
N PHE A 6 3.67 30.31 16.76
CA PHE A 6 2.84 31.34 16.08
C PHE A 6 3.42 31.74 14.72
N ARG A 7 3.82 30.75 13.93
CA ARG A 7 4.25 30.96 12.54
C ARG A 7 3.39 30.14 11.60
N CYS A 8 3.23 30.62 10.37
CA CYS A 8 2.62 29.83 9.33
C CYS A 8 3.51 28.63 9.00
N SER A 9 2.92 27.43 8.97
CA SER A 9 3.63 26.18 8.67
C SER A 9 4.31 26.19 7.29
N LYS A 10 3.68 26.83 6.29
CA LYS A 10 4.14 26.81 4.89
C LYS A 10 5.14 27.92 4.53
N CYS A 11 4.88 29.15 4.97
CA CYS A 11 5.69 30.32 4.58
C CYS A 11 6.52 30.92 5.73
N GLY A 12 6.37 30.42 6.96
CA GLY A 12 7.10 30.93 8.12
C GLY A 12 6.68 32.32 8.62
N LEU A 13 5.71 32.97 7.98
CA LEU A 13 5.19 34.29 8.40
C LEU A 13 4.70 34.23 9.85
N SER A 14 5.18 35.16 10.68
CA SER A 14 4.76 35.25 12.07
C SER A 14 3.41 35.94 12.22
N PHE A 15 2.55 35.40 13.06
CA PHE A 15 1.28 36.05 13.41
C PHE A 15 1.52 37.13 14.48
N THR A 16 1.64 38.38 14.03
CA THR A 16 2.01 39.54 14.88
C THR A 16 1.05 39.76 16.04
N LYS A 17 -0.27 39.61 15.82
CA LYS A 17 -1.30 39.75 16.87
C LYS A 17 -1.14 38.72 17.99
N MET A 18 -1.04 37.43 17.65
CA MET A 18 -0.86 36.35 18.64
C MET A 18 0.47 36.50 19.39
N ARG A 19 1.53 36.92 18.69
CA ARG A 19 2.83 37.19 19.31
C ARG A 19 2.77 38.35 20.29
N ALA A 20 2.12 39.45 19.93
CA ALA A 20 1.97 40.62 20.81
C ALA A 20 1.21 40.27 22.09
N VAL A 21 0.07 39.58 21.99
CA VAL A 21 -0.73 39.15 23.15
C VAL A 21 0.08 38.21 24.05
N ASN A 22 0.80 37.25 23.48
CA ASN A 22 1.64 36.35 24.27
C ASN A 22 2.85 37.08 24.91
N SER A 23 3.44 38.07 24.23
CA SER A 23 4.50 38.90 24.82
C SER A 23 4.00 39.69 26.04
N VAL A 24 2.84 40.34 25.93
CA VAL A 24 2.21 41.06 27.06
C VAL A 24 1.93 40.10 28.22
N ARG A 25 1.36 38.91 27.93
CA ARG A 25 1.11 37.87 28.93
C ARG A 25 2.40 37.48 29.67
N VAL A 26 3.49 37.24 28.95
CA VAL A 26 4.78 36.83 29.55
C VAL A 26 5.34 37.94 30.44
N ILE A 27 5.31 39.20 29.99
CA ILE A 27 5.81 40.35 30.76
C ILE A 27 5.01 40.52 32.06
N VAL A 28 3.69 40.52 31.98
CA VAL A 28 2.82 40.68 33.17
C VAL A 28 2.96 39.48 34.12
N THR A 29 3.04 38.26 33.58
CA THR A 29 3.24 37.06 34.40
C THR A 29 4.58 37.11 35.12
N LEU A 30 5.66 37.52 34.45
CA LEU A 30 6.99 37.67 35.07
C LEU A 30 6.95 38.71 36.18
N PHE A 31 6.32 39.85 35.94
CA PHE A 31 6.16 40.91 36.95
C PHE A 31 5.39 40.42 38.19
N CYS A 32 4.26 39.74 38.01
CA CYS A 32 3.50 39.15 39.10
C CYS A 32 4.29 38.08 39.86
N VAL A 33 5.05 37.23 39.17
CA VAL A 33 5.90 36.20 39.80
C VAL A 33 7.01 36.84 40.64
N VAL A 34 7.62 37.93 40.17
CA VAL A 34 8.62 38.67 40.95
C VAL A 34 8.00 39.27 42.23
N ILE A 35 6.82 39.89 42.14
CA ILE A 35 6.12 40.43 43.32
C ILE A 35 5.79 39.32 44.32
N LEU A 36 5.22 38.21 43.84
CA LEU A 36 4.87 37.07 44.69
C LEU A 36 6.11 36.41 45.31
N GLY A 37 7.20 36.31 44.56
CA GLY A 37 8.49 35.80 45.05
C GLY A 37 9.06 36.69 46.14
N LEU A 38 9.09 38.01 45.94
CA LEU A 38 9.56 38.96 46.95
C LEU A 38 8.68 38.92 48.21
N ALA A 39 7.36 38.84 48.06
CA ALA A 39 6.44 38.69 49.19
C ALA A 39 6.71 37.39 49.97
N PHE A 40 6.97 36.28 49.27
CA PHE A 40 7.31 35.01 49.90
C PHE A 40 8.64 35.08 50.67
N PHE A 41 9.68 35.66 50.08
CA PHE A 41 10.97 35.86 50.74
C PHE A 41 10.82 36.68 52.03
N ILE A 42 10.05 37.77 52.01
CA ILE A 42 9.84 38.61 53.18
C ILE A 42 9.07 37.88 54.28
N VAL A 43 8.03 37.12 53.94
CA VAL A 43 7.29 36.31 54.92
C VAL A 43 8.18 35.23 55.53
N ALA A 44 9.02 34.56 54.73
CA ALA A 44 9.95 33.54 55.22
C ALA A 44 11.04 34.13 56.13
N ASP A 45 11.51 35.34 55.83
CA ASP A 45 12.51 36.05 56.61
C ASP A 45 11.93 36.54 57.95
N GLN A 46 10.68 37.02 57.97
CA GLN A 46 9.99 37.40 59.22
C GLN A 46 9.72 36.22 60.17
N ILE A 47 9.56 35.00 59.64
CA ILE A 47 9.47 33.78 60.46
C ILE A 47 10.82 33.45 61.11
N SER A 48 11.91 33.85 60.46
CA SER A 48 13.28 33.53 60.85
C SER A 48 13.89 34.58 61.79
N ASP A 49 13.66 35.88 61.56
CA ASP A 49 14.14 37.00 62.39
C ASP A 49 13.12 38.17 62.44
N PRO A 50 12.49 38.46 63.60
CA PRO A 50 11.36 39.41 63.70
C PRO A 50 11.73 40.91 63.77
N ILE A 51 12.94 41.31 63.37
CA ILE A 51 13.48 42.68 63.62
C ILE A 51 13.41 43.62 62.39
N LEU A 52 12.98 43.14 61.22
CA LEU A 52 12.92 43.98 60.02
C LEU A 52 11.69 44.92 59.98
N PRO A 53 11.87 46.20 59.60
CA PRO A 53 10.77 47.17 59.49
C PRO A 53 9.78 46.77 58.40
N GLU A 54 8.48 46.96 58.68
CA GLU A 54 7.40 46.70 57.73
C GLU A 54 7.58 47.56 56.46
N LEU A 55 7.85 46.92 55.33
CA LEU A 55 7.84 47.59 54.04
C LEU A 55 6.37 47.85 53.64
N PRO A 56 5.92 49.11 53.46
CA PRO A 56 4.50 49.46 53.29
C PRO A 56 3.89 48.99 51.96
N PHE A 57 4.70 48.45 51.05
CA PHE A 57 4.28 48.08 49.69
C PHE A 57 3.82 46.62 49.58
N ILE A 58 4.04 45.78 50.60
CA ILE A 58 3.75 44.33 50.58
C ILE A 58 2.73 44.03 51.68
N ASN A 59 1.49 44.44 51.43
CA ASN A 59 0.33 44.05 52.22
C ASN A 59 -0.31 42.78 51.62
N VAL A 60 -0.97 41.97 52.43
CA VAL A 60 -1.83 40.83 52.02
C VAL A 60 -2.75 41.21 50.83
N ASN A 61 -3.30 42.43 50.84
CA ASN A 61 -4.13 42.94 49.75
C ASN A 61 -3.36 43.06 48.41
N SER A 62 -2.08 43.42 48.45
CA SER A 62 -1.20 43.51 47.28
C SER A 62 -0.90 42.12 46.70
N VAL A 63 -0.66 41.13 47.57
CA VAL A 63 -0.42 39.72 47.19
C VAL A 63 -1.67 39.10 46.55
N ILE A 64 -2.84 39.30 47.16
CA ILE A 64 -4.13 38.84 46.61
C ILE A 64 -4.40 39.52 45.26
N ALA A 65 -4.19 40.84 45.15
CA ALA A 65 -4.36 41.56 43.89
C ALA A 65 -3.40 41.04 42.80
N ALA A 66 -2.13 40.80 43.11
CA ALA A 66 -1.16 40.24 42.17
C ALA A 66 -1.56 38.84 41.68
N PHE A 67 -2.07 37.99 42.57
CA PHE A 67 -2.57 36.65 42.20
C PHE A 67 -3.81 36.72 41.30
N VAL A 68 -4.78 37.57 41.64
CA VAL A 68 -5.99 37.78 40.82
C VAL A 68 -5.63 38.30 39.44
N VAL A 69 -4.73 39.29 39.35
CA VAL A 69 -4.24 39.82 38.07
C VAL A 69 -3.54 38.74 37.25
N LEU A 70 -2.68 37.92 37.88
CA LEU A 70 -1.99 36.82 37.20
C LEU A 70 -2.99 35.82 36.58
N VAL A 71 -4.04 35.43 37.32
CA VAL A 71 -5.07 34.52 36.82
C VAL A 71 -5.87 35.15 35.68
N LEU A 72 -6.38 36.38 35.87
CA LEU A 72 -7.21 37.06 34.87
C LEU A 72 -6.45 37.29 33.56
N VAL A 73 -5.19 37.71 33.63
CA VAL A 73 -4.36 37.96 32.44
C VAL A 73 -4.08 36.66 31.70
N ASN A 74 -3.80 35.56 32.40
CA ASN A 74 -3.58 34.25 31.75
C ASN A 74 -4.85 33.70 31.10
N VAL A 75 -6.02 33.84 31.74
CA VAL A 75 -7.30 33.41 31.17
C VAL A 75 -7.67 34.24 29.94
N ALA A 76 -7.61 35.58 30.03
CA ALA A 76 -7.95 36.47 28.93
C ALA A 76 -7.02 36.30 27.72
N SER A 77 -5.72 36.16 27.97
CA SER A 77 -4.74 35.91 26.90
C SER A 77 -4.91 34.53 26.25
N PHE A 78 -5.26 33.49 27.03
CA PHE A 78 -5.55 32.17 26.47
C PHE A 78 -6.79 32.19 25.57
N GLN A 79 -7.87 32.84 26.00
CA GLN A 79 -9.10 32.96 25.21
C GLN A 79 -8.87 33.72 23.90
N THR A 80 -8.17 34.86 23.96
CA THR A 80 -7.87 35.67 22.78
C THR A 80 -6.95 34.97 21.79
N ILE A 81 -5.90 34.29 22.28
CA ILE A 81 -5.01 33.48 21.43
C ILE A 81 -5.80 32.36 20.76
N ASN A 82 -6.65 31.64 21.50
CA ASN A 82 -7.46 30.56 20.91
C ASN A 82 -8.49 31.05 19.89
N ALA A 83 -9.11 32.20 20.14
CA ALA A 83 -10.05 32.81 19.19
C ALA A 83 -9.35 33.20 17.88
N GLU A 84 -8.15 33.80 17.96
CA GLU A 84 -7.35 34.10 16.77
C GLU A 84 -6.81 32.85 16.09
N LYS A 85 -6.37 31.85 16.87
CA LYS A 85 -5.87 30.57 16.34
C LYS A 85 -6.89 29.89 15.41
N LYS A 86 -8.18 29.90 15.78
CA LYS A 86 -9.27 29.34 14.97
C LYS A 86 -9.35 29.91 13.56
N LYS A 87 -8.96 31.18 13.35
CA LYS A 87 -8.99 31.83 12.02
C LYS A 87 -7.89 31.29 11.09
N TYR A 88 -6.78 30.87 11.66
CA TYR A 88 -5.60 30.42 10.91
C TYR A 88 -5.45 28.90 10.89
N GLN A 89 -6.19 28.18 11.73
CA GLN A 89 -6.17 26.73 11.76
C GLN A 89 -6.78 26.18 10.48
N PHE A 90 -5.99 25.38 9.76
CA PHE A 90 -6.41 24.77 8.49
C PHE A 90 -6.60 23.28 8.71
N GLN A 91 -7.85 22.83 8.55
CA GLN A 91 -8.30 21.47 8.83
C GLN A 91 -7.94 21.02 10.27
N ASN A 92 -8.43 19.85 10.68
CA ASN A 92 -8.27 19.37 12.06
C ASN A 92 -6.83 18.96 12.43
N ASN A 93 -5.84 19.26 11.58
CA ASN A 93 -4.44 18.86 11.74
C ASN A 93 -3.63 19.75 12.70
N GLY A 94 -4.26 20.73 13.35
CA GLY A 94 -3.63 21.59 14.36
C GLY A 94 -2.58 22.58 13.83
N ALA A 95 -2.26 22.56 12.55
CA ALA A 95 -1.32 23.45 11.88
C ALA A 95 -1.96 24.80 11.51
N LEU A 96 -1.15 25.87 11.59
CA LEU A 96 -1.58 27.24 11.33
C LEU A 96 -1.09 27.72 9.96
N TYR A 97 -1.99 28.29 9.17
CA TYR A 97 -1.72 28.76 7.82
C TYR A 97 -2.21 30.20 7.64
N CYS A 98 -1.41 30.98 6.92
CA CYS A 98 -1.79 32.33 6.50
C CYS A 98 -2.95 32.27 5.49
N ALA A 99 -3.77 33.33 5.37
CA ALA A 99 -4.92 33.31 4.44
C ALA A 99 -4.52 32.97 2.98
N ALA A 100 -3.42 33.57 2.49
CA ALA A 100 -2.89 33.25 1.16
C ALA A 100 -2.38 31.80 1.05
N CYS A 101 -1.85 31.25 2.14
CA CYS A 101 -1.33 29.90 2.22
C CYS A 101 -2.47 28.87 2.26
N GLN A 102 -3.57 29.19 2.94
CA GLN A 102 -4.76 28.36 3.00
C GLN A 102 -5.36 28.17 1.60
N ILE A 103 -5.43 29.23 0.80
CA ILE A 103 -5.91 29.13 -0.60
C ILE A 103 -5.03 28.16 -1.39
N LYS A 104 -3.70 28.34 -1.34
CA LYS A 104 -2.76 27.45 -2.04
C LYS A 104 -2.88 25.98 -1.62
N VAL A 105 -3.05 25.72 -0.32
CA VAL A 105 -3.21 24.35 0.17
C VAL A 105 -4.54 23.76 -0.30
N LYS A 106 -5.64 24.53 -0.29
CA LYS A 106 -6.92 24.09 -0.85
C LYS A 106 -6.82 23.77 -2.34
N ASP A 107 -6.13 24.62 -3.10
CA ASP A 107 -5.93 24.41 -4.53
C ASP A 107 -5.08 23.14 -4.78
N GLU A 108 -4.01 22.95 -4.00
CA GLU A 108 -3.18 21.74 -4.06
C GLU A 108 -3.97 20.47 -3.71
N GLU A 109 -4.79 20.50 -2.66
CA GLU A 109 -5.67 19.39 -2.27
C GLU A 109 -6.71 19.10 -3.33
N TYR A 110 -7.32 20.14 -3.91
CA TYR A 110 -8.28 20.00 -5.00
C TYR A 110 -7.64 19.39 -6.25
N HIS A 111 -6.46 19.85 -6.64
CA HIS A 111 -5.72 19.28 -7.76
C HIS A 111 -5.24 17.84 -7.47
N ALA A 112 -4.88 17.52 -6.24
CA ALA A 112 -4.53 16.16 -5.85
C ALA A 112 -5.74 15.23 -5.96
N HIS A 113 -6.91 15.67 -5.48
CA HIS A 113 -8.17 14.94 -5.61
C HIS A 113 -8.54 14.70 -7.07
N LEU A 114 -8.48 15.74 -7.92
CA LEU A 114 -8.73 15.59 -9.36
C LEU A 114 -7.77 14.60 -10.03
N LYS A 115 -6.49 14.59 -9.65
CA LYS A 115 -5.52 13.62 -10.17
C LYS A 115 -5.84 12.20 -9.71
N GLU A 116 -6.28 12.03 -8.47
CA GLU A 116 -6.70 10.72 -7.95
C GLU A 116 -7.95 10.21 -8.68
N GLU A 117 -8.96 11.06 -8.89
CA GLU A 117 -10.15 10.72 -9.66
C GLU A 117 -9.83 10.39 -11.12
N ALA A 118 -8.97 11.17 -11.76
CA ALA A 118 -8.51 10.90 -13.12
C ALA A 118 -7.73 9.58 -13.21
N ALA A 119 -6.90 9.25 -12.22
CA ALA A 119 -6.20 7.98 -12.15
C ALA A 119 -7.15 6.79 -11.97
N LYS A 120 -8.18 6.93 -11.11
CA LYS A 120 -9.25 5.93 -10.95
C LYS A 120 -10.01 5.73 -12.26
N ALA A 121 -10.45 6.81 -12.91
CA ALA A 121 -11.14 6.75 -14.20
C ALA A 121 -10.26 6.16 -15.32
N GLY A 122 -8.97 6.45 -15.32
CA GLY A 122 -8.01 5.84 -16.25
C GLY A 122 -7.89 4.33 -16.03
N TRP A 123 -7.84 3.90 -14.77
CA TRP A 123 -7.80 2.49 -14.43
C TRP A 123 -9.08 1.74 -14.81
N THR A 124 -10.26 2.33 -14.57
CA THR A 124 -11.54 1.70 -14.92
C THR A 124 -11.63 1.45 -16.43
N ALA A 125 -11.19 2.41 -17.24
CA ALA A 125 -11.12 2.28 -18.70
C ALA A 125 -10.11 1.21 -19.14
N GLU A 126 -8.93 1.17 -18.52
CA GLU A 126 -7.90 0.17 -18.77
C GLU A 126 -8.39 -1.26 -18.44
N LEU A 127 -9.03 -1.45 -17.28
CA LEU A 127 -9.61 -2.72 -16.87
C LEU A 127 -10.70 -3.19 -17.85
N LYS A 128 -11.56 -2.27 -18.30
CA LYS A 128 -12.56 -2.56 -19.31
C LYS A 128 -11.93 -3.03 -20.62
N ALA A 129 -10.89 -2.35 -21.10
CA ALA A 129 -10.16 -2.77 -22.30
C ALA A 129 -9.50 -4.15 -22.14
N MET A 130 -8.92 -4.46 -20.97
CA MET A 130 -8.35 -5.78 -20.69
C MET A 130 -9.41 -6.90 -20.72
N THR A 131 -10.56 -6.66 -20.08
CA THR A 131 -11.65 -7.66 -20.03
C THR A 131 -12.39 -7.84 -21.35
N GLU A 132 -12.39 -6.83 -22.22
CA GLU A 132 -12.91 -6.94 -23.59
C GLU A 132 -11.95 -7.75 -24.50
N ASN A 133 -10.64 -7.58 -24.31
CA ASN A 133 -9.62 -8.30 -25.08
C ASN A 133 -9.41 -9.75 -24.62
N ASP A 134 -9.56 -10.05 -23.33
CA ASP A 134 -9.42 -11.40 -22.78
C ASP A 134 -10.77 -11.96 -22.27
N ALA A 135 -11.34 -12.87 -23.06
CA ALA A 135 -12.60 -13.54 -22.75
C ALA A 135 -12.56 -14.38 -21.45
N THR A 136 -11.38 -14.84 -21.02
CA THR A 136 -11.19 -15.61 -19.79
C THR A 136 -11.09 -14.73 -18.55
N LEU A 137 -10.57 -13.51 -18.70
CA LEU A 137 -10.38 -12.56 -17.59
C LEU A 137 -11.71 -11.98 -17.11
N ARG A 138 -12.62 -11.63 -18.02
CA ARG A 138 -13.91 -11.01 -17.70
C ARG A 138 -14.72 -11.73 -16.61
N PRO A 139 -15.00 -13.05 -16.70
CA PRO A 139 -15.78 -13.75 -15.67
C PRO A 139 -15.02 -13.89 -14.34
N ILE A 140 -13.69 -13.90 -14.36
CA ILE A 140 -12.85 -13.92 -13.15
C ILE A 140 -12.97 -12.59 -12.40
N ILE A 141 -12.88 -11.47 -13.12
CA ILE A 141 -13.01 -10.12 -12.55
C ILE A 141 -14.42 -9.88 -11.99
N GLN A 142 -15.45 -10.36 -12.68
CA GLN A 142 -16.82 -10.27 -12.19
C GLN A 142 -17.01 -11.03 -10.87
N GLU A 143 -16.51 -12.26 -10.78
CA GLU A 143 -16.58 -13.03 -9.54
C GLU A 143 -15.71 -12.43 -8.43
N TRP A 144 -14.56 -11.86 -8.78
CA TRP A 144 -13.70 -11.16 -7.84
C TRP A 144 -14.43 -9.97 -7.21
N SER A 145 -15.14 -9.18 -8.03
CA SER A 145 -15.90 -8.03 -7.56
C SER A 145 -17.01 -8.47 -6.59
N LEU A 146 -17.74 -9.54 -6.93
CA LEU A 146 -18.76 -10.12 -6.04
C LEU A 146 -18.17 -10.60 -4.70
N ALA A 147 -17.00 -11.24 -4.72
CA ALA A 147 -16.33 -11.74 -3.52
C ALA A 147 -15.72 -10.63 -2.64
N ASN A 148 -15.48 -9.44 -3.19
CA ASN A 148 -14.81 -8.32 -2.52
C ASN A 148 -15.72 -7.08 -2.36
N GLY A 149 -17.05 -7.29 -2.30
CA GLY A 149 -18.01 -6.26 -1.92
C GLY A 149 -18.37 -5.27 -3.04
N GLY A 150 -18.24 -5.68 -4.30
CA GLY A 150 -18.62 -4.88 -5.48
C GLY A 150 -17.58 -3.85 -5.90
N GLY A 151 -16.41 -3.83 -5.26
CA GLY A 151 -15.30 -2.95 -5.65
C GLY A 151 -14.63 -3.39 -6.95
N GLU A 152 -13.83 -2.48 -7.51
CA GLU A 152 -12.93 -2.79 -8.62
C GLU A 152 -11.60 -3.34 -8.11
N PRO A 153 -11.02 -4.36 -8.77
CA PRO A 153 -9.72 -4.88 -8.41
C PRO A 153 -8.63 -3.84 -8.64
N SER A 154 -7.63 -3.82 -7.76
CA SER A 154 -6.44 -3.01 -7.96
C SER A 154 -5.61 -3.53 -9.14
N ARG A 155 -4.74 -2.67 -9.69
CA ARG A 155 -3.75 -3.07 -10.72
C ARG A 155 -2.96 -4.32 -10.34
N SER A 156 -2.53 -4.41 -9.09
CA SER A 156 -1.78 -5.57 -8.59
C SER A 156 -2.63 -6.83 -8.58
N ALA A 157 -3.89 -6.75 -8.12
CA ALA A 157 -4.79 -7.90 -8.10
C ALA A 157 -5.09 -8.42 -9.51
N VAL A 158 -5.30 -7.53 -10.49
CA VAL A 158 -5.50 -7.96 -11.89
C VAL A 158 -4.26 -8.63 -12.45
N ALA A 159 -3.06 -8.11 -12.16
CA ALA A 159 -1.80 -8.73 -12.59
C ALA A 159 -1.61 -10.14 -12.00
N GLU A 160 -1.96 -10.34 -10.72
CA GLU A 160 -1.95 -11.65 -10.06
C GLU A 160 -2.96 -12.61 -10.71
N LEU A 161 -4.17 -12.15 -11.02
CA LEU A 161 -5.18 -12.97 -11.70
C LEU A 161 -4.76 -13.35 -13.12
N VAL A 162 -4.16 -12.44 -13.88
CA VAL A 162 -3.59 -12.74 -15.21
C VAL A 162 -2.46 -13.76 -15.09
N SER A 163 -1.62 -13.66 -14.05
CA SER A 163 -0.59 -14.66 -13.74
C SER A 163 -1.21 -16.03 -13.46
N ALA A 164 -2.29 -16.10 -12.68
CA ALA A 164 -3.01 -17.35 -12.42
C ALA A 164 -3.56 -18.00 -13.70
N ILE A 165 -4.12 -17.20 -14.61
CA ILE A 165 -4.59 -17.68 -15.93
C ILE A 165 -3.43 -18.26 -16.75
N ASN A 166 -2.27 -17.62 -16.73
CA ASN A 166 -1.09 -18.11 -17.44
C ASN A 166 -0.53 -19.40 -16.83
N LEU A 167 -0.53 -19.52 -15.49
CA LEU A 167 -0.15 -20.75 -14.79
C LEU A 167 -1.11 -21.90 -15.09
N GLU A 168 -2.41 -21.62 -15.18
CA GLU A 168 -3.41 -22.60 -15.59
C GLU A 168 -3.19 -23.07 -17.03
N LYS A 169 -2.89 -22.16 -17.96
CA LYS A 169 -2.52 -22.49 -19.35
C LYS A 169 -1.23 -23.32 -19.43
N ALA A 170 -0.30 -23.10 -18.51
CA ALA A 170 0.95 -23.86 -18.40
C ALA A 170 0.79 -25.22 -17.71
N GLY A 171 -0.40 -25.57 -17.22
CA GLY A 171 -0.66 -26.84 -16.52
C GLY A 171 -0.21 -26.85 -15.05
N ASN A 172 0.27 -25.73 -14.50
CA ASN A 172 0.58 -25.62 -13.08
C ASN A 172 -0.67 -25.25 -12.29
N TYR A 173 -1.56 -26.23 -12.15
CA TYR A 173 -2.89 -26.03 -11.58
C TYR A 173 -2.86 -25.67 -10.09
N GLU A 174 -1.94 -26.22 -9.31
CA GLU A 174 -1.87 -25.94 -7.87
C GLU A 174 -1.38 -24.52 -7.59
N ALA A 175 -0.38 -24.01 -8.32
CA ALA A 175 0.07 -22.62 -8.17
C ALA A 175 -1.02 -21.62 -8.59
N ALA A 176 -1.73 -21.90 -9.70
CA ALA A 176 -2.86 -21.08 -10.13
C ALA A 176 -3.99 -21.08 -9.08
N ALA A 177 -4.32 -22.24 -8.51
CA ALA A 177 -5.36 -22.38 -7.49
C ALA A 177 -5.05 -21.54 -6.24
N LYS A 178 -3.80 -21.55 -5.76
CA LYS A 178 -3.39 -20.74 -4.59
C LYS A 178 -3.59 -19.24 -4.82
N ILE A 179 -3.36 -18.73 -6.02
CA ILE A 179 -3.59 -17.31 -6.35
C ILE A 179 -5.09 -17.01 -6.33
N TYR A 180 -5.92 -17.87 -6.93
CA TYR A 180 -7.37 -17.70 -6.87
C TYR A 180 -7.89 -17.72 -5.42
N GLU A 181 -7.38 -18.59 -4.56
CA GLU A 181 -7.71 -18.62 -3.12
C GLU A 181 -7.32 -17.31 -2.40
N GLY A 182 -6.14 -16.76 -2.71
CA GLY A 182 -5.69 -15.48 -2.17
C GLY A 182 -6.66 -14.33 -2.46
N HIS A 183 -7.38 -14.41 -3.58
CA HIS A 183 -8.42 -13.45 -3.96
C HIS A 183 -9.85 -13.87 -3.62
N LYS A 184 -10.04 -14.92 -2.81
CA LYS A 184 -11.34 -15.50 -2.40
C LYS A 184 -12.16 -16.11 -3.55
N LEU A 185 -11.51 -16.48 -4.64
CA LEU A 185 -12.11 -17.13 -5.81
C LEU A 185 -12.11 -18.66 -5.65
N TRP A 186 -12.78 -19.17 -4.62
CA TRP A 186 -12.78 -20.59 -4.25
C TRP A 186 -13.31 -21.51 -5.34
N THR A 187 -14.28 -21.04 -6.12
CA THR A 187 -14.88 -21.79 -7.23
C THR A 187 -13.86 -22.04 -8.34
N TYR A 188 -13.08 -21.02 -8.72
CA TYR A 188 -12.00 -21.12 -9.71
C TYR A 188 -10.87 -21.99 -9.20
N ALA A 189 -10.46 -21.82 -7.95
CA ALA A 189 -9.45 -22.69 -7.33
C ALA A 189 -9.86 -24.17 -7.38
N GLY A 190 -11.11 -24.48 -7.01
CA GLY A 190 -11.67 -25.83 -7.10
C GLY A 190 -11.73 -26.37 -8.53
N LYS A 191 -12.18 -25.56 -9.49
CA LYS A 191 -12.22 -25.93 -10.92
C LYS A 191 -10.83 -26.26 -11.45
N VAL A 192 -9.83 -25.45 -11.11
CA VAL A 192 -8.46 -25.63 -11.58
C VAL A 192 -7.82 -26.88 -11.00
N ARG A 193 -7.99 -27.16 -9.69
CA ARG A 193 -7.56 -28.45 -9.10
C ARG A 193 -8.33 -29.64 -9.66
N GLY A 194 -9.58 -29.44 -10.09
CA GLY A 194 -10.35 -30.44 -10.82
C GLY A 194 -9.72 -30.81 -12.17
N LYS A 195 -9.11 -29.84 -12.87
CA LYS A 195 -8.41 -30.08 -14.14
C LYS A 195 -7.18 -30.98 -13.96
N ASP A 196 -6.46 -30.81 -12.85
CA ASP A 196 -5.33 -31.68 -12.49
C ASP A 196 -5.77 -33.15 -12.34
N ARG A 197 -6.91 -33.39 -11.68
CA ARG A 197 -7.45 -34.75 -11.47
C ARG A 197 -7.92 -35.42 -12.76
N VAL A 198 -8.49 -34.64 -13.69
CA VAL A 198 -9.02 -35.15 -14.97
C VAL A 198 -7.90 -35.42 -15.99
N GLN A 199 -6.68 -34.92 -15.79
CA GLN A 199 -5.53 -35.27 -16.62
C GLN A 199 -4.91 -36.65 -16.31
N THR A 200 -5.51 -37.40 -15.38
CA THR A 200 -5.10 -38.80 -15.17
C THR A 200 -5.81 -39.68 -16.19
N VAL A 201 -5.03 -40.17 -17.17
CA VAL A 201 -5.28 -41.35 -18.00
C VAL A 201 -6.03 -41.13 -19.34
N LYS A 202 -5.31 -40.66 -20.38
CA LYS A 202 -5.49 -41.25 -21.72
C LYS A 202 -4.76 -42.60 -21.75
N HIS A 203 -5.38 -43.65 -21.20
CA HIS A 203 -5.02 -45.01 -21.57
C HIS A 203 -5.42 -45.15 -23.02
N VAL A 204 -4.44 -45.10 -23.93
CA VAL A 204 -4.61 -45.72 -25.23
C VAL A 204 -4.55 -47.22 -24.96
N THR A 205 -5.70 -47.87 -24.81
CA THR A 205 -5.80 -49.33 -24.89
C THR A 205 -5.43 -49.72 -26.30
N VAL A 206 -4.14 -49.96 -26.53
CA VAL A 206 -3.69 -50.56 -27.79
C VAL A 206 -3.83 -52.07 -27.64
N ASP A 207 -4.76 -52.62 -28.39
CA ASP A 207 -4.88 -54.06 -28.62
C ASP A 207 -3.53 -54.56 -29.16
N MET A 208 -2.83 -55.37 -28.34
CA MET A 208 -1.47 -55.83 -28.63
C MET A 208 -1.35 -56.58 -29.96
N ASN A 209 -2.46 -57.11 -30.50
CA ASN A 209 -2.46 -57.82 -31.77
C ASN A 209 -2.51 -56.88 -33.00
N GLN A 210 -2.87 -55.60 -32.83
CA GLN A 210 -2.87 -54.61 -33.92
C GLN A 210 -1.54 -53.85 -34.08
N LEU A 211 -0.63 -53.94 -33.10
CA LEU A 211 0.70 -53.31 -33.14
C LEU A 211 1.71 -54.07 -34.02
N ILE A 212 1.59 -55.40 -34.11
CA ILE A 212 2.55 -56.23 -34.85
C ILE A 212 2.44 -56.01 -36.37
N GLU A 213 1.24 -55.76 -36.89
CA GLU A 213 1.04 -55.45 -38.33
C GLU A 213 1.44 -54.02 -38.71
N GLN A 214 1.33 -53.06 -37.78
CA GLN A 214 1.70 -51.65 -38.04
C GLN A 214 3.20 -51.37 -37.87
N ILE A 215 3.90 -52.13 -37.03
CA ILE A 215 5.37 -52.04 -36.87
C ILE A 215 6.10 -52.55 -38.12
N GLY A 216 5.52 -53.48 -38.89
CA GLY A 216 6.14 -53.99 -40.11
C GLY A 216 6.10 -53.07 -41.33
N THR A 217 5.18 -52.07 -41.39
CA THR A 217 4.87 -51.39 -42.67
C THR A 217 4.94 -49.86 -42.67
N LYS A 218 4.93 -49.14 -41.54
CA LYS A 218 4.69 -47.67 -41.57
C LYS A 218 5.75 -46.73 -41.04
N GLY A 219 6.90 -47.21 -40.57
CA GLY A 219 7.98 -46.32 -40.13
C GLY A 219 7.67 -45.67 -38.78
N LEU A 220 8.51 -45.98 -37.80
CA LEU A 220 8.29 -45.68 -36.39
C LEU A 220 8.26 -44.17 -36.12
N ALA A 221 7.14 -43.67 -35.58
CA ALA A 221 7.03 -42.32 -35.04
C ALA A 221 7.12 -42.41 -33.51
N VAL A 222 8.25 -42.00 -32.94
CA VAL A 222 8.52 -42.16 -31.50
C VAL A 222 8.17 -40.85 -30.78
N PRO A 223 7.19 -40.85 -29.85
CA PRO A 223 6.88 -39.67 -29.05
C PRO A 223 7.96 -39.45 -27.97
N TYR A 224 8.64 -38.31 -28.01
CA TYR A 224 9.62 -37.89 -27.02
C TYR A 224 9.09 -36.72 -26.19
N ARG A 225 9.29 -36.73 -24.86
CA ARG A 225 8.94 -35.61 -23.99
C ARG A 225 10.19 -34.80 -23.65
N CYS A 226 10.14 -33.50 -23.89
CA CYS A 226 11.22 -32.59 -23.49
C CYS A 226 11.35 -32.57 -21.96
N HIS A 227 12.55 -32.81 -21.44
CA HIS A 227 12.82 -32.80 -20.01
C HIS A 227 12.63 -31.41 -19.36
N THR A 228 12.81 -30.33 -20.13
CA THR A 228 12.75 -28.96 -19.62
C THR A 228 11.33 -28.38 -19.59
N CYS A 229 10.52 -28.64 -20.61
CA CYS A 229 9.17 -28.03 -20.73
C CYS A 229 8.04 -29.06 -20.74
N GLY A 230 8.34 -30.37 -20.74
CA GLY A 230 7.34 -31.43 -20.79
C GLY A 230 6.61 -31.59 -22.13
N ALA A 231 6.94 -30.79 -23.15
CA ALA A 231 6.30 -30.86 -24.46
C ALA A 231 6.55 -32.21 -25.13
N SER A 232 5.49 -32.82 -25.66
CA SER A 232 5.56 -34.06 -26.44
C SER A 232 5.84 -33.73 -27.90
N ILE A 233 6.93 -34.25 -28.44
CA ILE A 233 7.38 -34.05 -29.82
C ILE A 233 7.42 -35.42 -30.50
N THR A 234 6.83 -35.52 -31.68
CA THR A 234 6.84 -36.74 -32.47
C THR A 234 8.09 -36.77 -33.34
N ILE A 235 8.95 -37.77 -33.16
CA ILE A 235 10.14 -37.98 -33.99
C ILE A 235 9.72 -38.90 -35.14
N ASP A 236 9.70 -38.40 -36.38
CA ASP A 236 9.37 -39.16 -37.59
C ASP A 236 10.57 -39.28 -38.55
N LYS A 237 10.38 -39.98 -39.68
CA LYS A 237 11.40 -40.19 -40.73
C LYS A 237 11.85 -38.90 -41.44
N ASN A 238 11.06 -37.83 -41.35
CA ASN A 238 11.32 -36.54 -41.99
C ASN A 238 11.99 -35.52 -41.03
N SER A 239 12.13 -35.86 -39.75
CA SER A 239 12.85 -35.04 -38.77
C SER A 239 14.35 -35.00 -39.08
N SER A 240 14.83 -33.85 -39.58
CA SER A 240 16.26 -33.63 -39.84
C SER A 240 17.06 -33.57 -38.53
N VAL A 241 18.28 -34.13 -38.54
CA VAL A 241 19.23 -34.17 -37.41
C VAL A 241 19.52 -32.78 -36.83
N SER A 242 19.37 -31.72 -37.64
CA SER A 242 19.55 -30.32 -37.22
C SER A 242 18.34 -29.74 -36.47
N GLY A 243 17.11 -30.20 -36.76
CA GLY A 243 15.88 -29.77 -36.08
C GLY A 243 15.63 -30.47 -34.74
N LEU A 244 16.31 -31.60 -34.50
CA LEU A 244 16.27 -32.40 -33.28
C LEU A 244 17.37 -32.01 -32.27
N LYS A 245 17.95 -30.81 -32.38
CA LYS A 245 18.93 -30.29 -31.41
C LYS A 245 18.30 -29.43 -30.32
N PHE A 246 17.20 -28.74 -30.63
CA PHE A 246 16.55 -27.81 -29.71
C PHE A 246 15.04 -28.03 -29.69
N CYS A 247 14.45 -27.88 -28.51
CA CYS A 247 13.01 -27.95 -28.33
C CYS A 247 12.29 -26.86 -29.11
N SER A 248 11.34 -27.24 -29.97
CA SER A 248 10.51 -26.30 -30.74
C SER A 248 9.62 -25.40 -29.87
N TYR A 249 9.44 -25.76 -28.60
CA TYR A 249 8.58 -25.05 -27.66
C TYR A 249 9.35 -24.16 -26.68
N CYS A 250 10.51 -24.61 -26.18
CA CYS A 250 11.27 -23.86 -25.16
C CYS A 250 12.73 -23.54 -25.55
N GLY A 251 13.19 -23.99 -26.72
CA GLY A 251 14.56 -23.75 -27.20
C GLY A 251 15.66 -24.48 -26.43
N SER A 252 15.33 -25.31 -25.43
CA SER A 252 16.34 -26.07 -24.69
C SER A 252 16.98 -27.14 -25.58
N ALA A 253 18.27 -27.38 -25.40
CA ALA A 253 18.96 -28.45 -26.11
C ALA A 253 18.42 -29.80 -25.63
N TYR A 254 18.10 -30.70 -26.56
CA TYR A 254 17.70 -32.05 -26.19
C TYR A 254 18.90 -32.84 -25.64
N ASN A 255 18.64 -33.70 -24.65
CA ASN A 255 19.64 -34.67 -24.23
C ASN A 255 19.72 -35.79 -25.28
N ILE A 256 20.81 -35.80 -26.03
CA ILE A 256 21.04 -36.73 -27.15
C ILE A 256 21.16 -38.18 -26.64
N GLU A 257 21.69 -38.39 -25.44
CA GLU A 257 21.82 -39.71 -24.82
C GLU A 257 20.43 -40.30 -24.50
N ASP A 258 19.54 -39.50 -23.90
CA ASP A 258 18.18 -39.92 -23.56
C ASP A 258 17.36 -40.21 -24.82
N MET A 259 17.49 -39.37 -25.85
CA MET A 259 16.83 -39.62 -27.13
C MET A 259 17.33 -40.91 -27.81
N SER A 260 18.65 -41.15 -27.79
CA SER A 260 19.23 -42.35 -28.41
C SER A 260 18.77 -43.64 -27.73
N LYS A 261 18.62 -43.60 -26.40
CA LYS A 261 18.13 -44.72 -25.60
C LYS A 261 16.67 -45.02 -25.90
N ILE A 262 15.81 -44.00 -25.96
CA ILE A 262 14.39 -44.16 -26.27
C ILE A 262 14.17 -44.69 -27.69
N VAL A 263 15.00 -44.27 -28.65
CA VAL A 263 14.95 -44.77 -30.02
C VAL A 263 15.49 -46.20 -30.12
N GLN A 264 16.55 -46.56 -29.38
CA GLN A 264 17.07 -47.92 -29.31
C GLN A 264 16.07 -48.88 -28.65
N GLU A 265 15.44 -48.49 -27.54
CA GLU A 265 14.36 -49.26 -26.89
C GLU A 265 13.14 -49.43 -27.80
N ALA A 266 12.90 -48.49 -28.72
CA ALA A 266 11.80 -48.58 -29.69
C ALA A 266 12.16 -49.43 -30.93
N LEU A 267 13.45 -49.69 -31.18
CA LEU A 267 13.96 -50.46 -32.33
C LEU A 267 14.44 -51.88 -31.97
N SER A 268 14.59 -52.19 -30.67
CA SER A 268 14.92 -53.52 -30.14
C SER A 268 13.68 -54.36 -29.88
#